data_AF-A0A328UAX0-F1
#
_entry.id   AF-A0A328UAX0-F1
#
_cell.length_a   1.000
_cell.length_b   1.000
_cell.length_c   1.000
_cell.angle_alpha   90.00
_cell.angle_beta   90.00
_cell.angle_gamma   90.00
#
_symmetry.space_group_name_H-M   'P 1'
#
loop_
_entity.id
_entity.type
_entity.pdbx_description
1 polymer ?
#
loop_
_entity_poly.entity_id
_entity_poly.type
_entity_poly.pdbx_seq_one_letter_code
_entity_poly.pdbx_strand_id
1 'polypeptide(L)'
;MEKSIEEVVGELLHGDIQQIAKELVAYLRTNGMDFEPGKGYWEDQLYWMVKYQGEYICYILVNGTGDEEKFAPFTVWSDDSNSAWYKDFPLDEAMKELAWKHVDFCENCGGSCSPGKSKIIFGREFHRVCRTTMRFINPDLMELACIKKMVEIRKKDVLKGFSKIYTG
;
A
#
# COMPACT_ATOMS: atom_id res chain seq x y z
N MET A 1 2.33 -19.30 18.09
CA MET A 1 2.48 -19.18 16.62
C MET A 1 1.87 -17.87 16.22
N GLU A 2 2.61 -17.07 15.49
CA GLU A 2 2.11 -15.83 14.90
C GLU A 2 1.13 -16.21 13.77
N LYS A 3 -0.05 -15.60 13.73
CA LYS A 3 -1.07 -15.92 12.72
C LYS A 3 -0.66 -15.36 11.36
N SER A 4 -0.94 -16.11 10.31
CA SER A 4 -0.81 -15.63 8.94
C SER A 4 -1.86 -14.56 8.63
N ILE A 5 -1.60 -13.70 7.65
CA ILE A 5 -2.58 -12.69 7.23
C ILE A 5 -3.86 -13.33 6.69
N GLU A 6 -3.75 -14.49 6.04
CA GLU A 6 -4.87 -15.27 5.53
C GLU A 6 -5.83 -15.71 6.64
N GLU A 7 -5.29 -16.21 7.75
CA GLU A 7 -6.07 -16.59 8.94
C GLU A 7 -6.75 -15.37 9.55
N VAL A 8 -6.01 -14.29 9.75
CA VAL A 8 -6.54 -13.07 10.38
C VAL A 8 -7.65 -12.44 9.55
N VAL A 9 -7.47 -12.33 8.22
CA VAL A 9 -8.53 -11.87 7.30
C VAL A 9 -9.73 -12.82 7.33
N GLY A 10 -9.50 -14.13 7.41
CA GLY A 10 -10.54 -15.15 7.48
C GLY A 10 -11.40 -15.07 8.75
N GLU A 11 -10.78 -14.73 9.88
CA GLU A 11 -11.43 -14.70 11.19
C GLU A 11 -12.08 -13.36 11.51
N LEU A 12 -11.43 -12.24 11.19
CA LEU A 12 -11.81 -10.92 11.69
C LEU A 12 -12.61 -10.06 10.70
N LEU A 13 -12.47 -10.33 9.40
CA LEU A 13 -13.21 -9.57 8.39
C LEU A 13 -14.47 -10.33 7.96
N HIS A 14 -15.53 -9.60 7.62
CA HIS A 14 -16.81 -10.17 7.20
C HIS A 14 -17.38 -9.44 5.98
N GLY A 15 -18.28 -10.10 5.24
CA GLY A 15 -18.95 -9.50 4.07
C GLY A 15 -17.99 -9.17 2.92
N ASP A 16 -18.30 -8.09 2.20
CA ASP A 16 -17.57 -7.71 0.98
C ASP A 16 -16.11 -7.38 1.25
N ILE A 17 -15.82 -6.71 2.38
CA ILE A 17 -14.44 -6.34 2.73
C ILE A 17 -13.56 -7.57 2.97
N GLN A 18 -14.13 -8.67 3.49
CA GLN A 18 -13.40 -9.92 3.61
C GLN A 18 -13.04 -10.49 2.24
N GLN A 19 -13.98 -10.47 1.28
CA GLN A 19 -13.74 -10.99 -0.06
C GLN A 19 -12.65 -10.18 -0.78
N ILE A 20 -12.71 -8.86 -0.65
CA ILE A 20 -11.72 -7.93 -1.21
C ILE A 20 -10.33 -8.17 -0.60
N ALA A 21 -10.25 -8.30 0.73
CA ALA A 21 -8.99 -8.58 1.42
C ALA A 21 -8.41 -9.94 1.01
N LYS A 22 -9.24 -11.00 0.95
CA LYS A 22 -8.82 -12.34 0.49
C LYS A 22 -8.29 -12.31 -0.94
N GLU A 23 -8.99 -11.60 -1.84
CA GLU A 23 -8.57 -11.48 -3.23
C GLU A 23 -7.24 -10.71 -3.37
N LEU A 24 -7.06 -9.64 -2.60
CA LEU A 24 -5.80 -8.90 -2.58
C LEU A 24 -4.65 -9.77 -2.07
N VAL A 25 -4.83 -10.46 -0.94
CA VAL A 25 -3.80 -11.33 -0.36
C VAL A 25 -3.43 -12.44 -1.33
N ALA A 26 -4.42 -13.10 -1.96
CA ALA A 26 -4.17 -14.13 -2.97
C ALA A 26 -3.42 -13.58 -4.19
N TYR A 27 -3.78 -12.38 -4.66
CA TYR A 27 -3.09 -11.70 -5.76
C TYR A 27 -1.63 -11.41 -5.43
N LEU A 28 -1.34 -10.88 -4.24
CA LEU A 28 0.01 -10.60 -3.76
C LEU A 28 0.85 -11.88 -3.66
N ARG A 29 0.31 -12.95 -3.07
CA ARG A 29 0.97 -14.26 -3.00
C ARG A 29 1.32 -14.81 -4.38
N THR A 30 0.34 -14.81 -5.29
CA THR A 30 0.52 -15.28 -6.67
C THR A 30 1.58 -14.47 -7.42
N ASN A 31 1.78 -13.21 -7.02
CA ASN A 31 2.80 -12.33 -7.58
C ASN A 31 4.16 -12.41 -6.88
N GLY A 32 4.34 -13.37 -5.96
CA GLY A 32 5.63 -13.64 -5.30
C GLY A 32 5.94 -12.69 -4.16
N MET A 33 4.93 -12.07 -3.54
CA MET A 33 5.13 -11.21 -2.38
C MET A 33 5.15 -12.01 -1.07
N ASP A 34 6.05 -11.59 -0.19
CA ASP A 34 6.16 -12.06 1.18
C ASP A 34 5.46 -11.10 2.13
N PHE A 35 5.01 -11.63 3.27
CA PHE A 35 4.31 -10.87 4.30
C PHE A 35 5.09 -10.98 5.60
N GLU A 36 5.62 -9.86 6.07
CA GLU A 36 6.33 -9.78 7.33
C GLU A 36 5.48 -9.00 8.35
N PRO A 37 5.15 -9.59 9.52
CA PRO A 37 4.44 -8.88 10.57
C PRO A 37 5.18 -7.62 11.06
N GLY A 38 4.39 -6.62 11.43
CA GLY A 38 4.86 -5.39 12.06
C GLY A 38 5.62 -5.64 13.36
N LYS A 39 6.63 -4.82 13.64
CA LYS A 39 7.41 -4.86 14.87
C LYS A 39 7.58 -3.46 15.45
N GLY A 40 7.97 -3.35 16.72
CA GLY A 40 8.17 -2.08 17.39
C GLY A 40 6.85 -1.33 17.56
N TYR A 41 6.73 -0.11 17.03
CA TYR A 41 5.51 0.71 17.14
C TYR A 41 4.22 -0.03 16.70
N TRP A 42 4.34 -0.98 15.76
CA TRP A 42 3.21 -1.74 15.22
C TRP A 42 3.08 -3.16 15.80
N GLU A 43 3.83 -3.52 16.84
CA GLU A 43 3.86 -4.90 17.36
C GLU A 43 2.54 -5.37 17.97
N ASP A 44 1.75 -4.44 18.52
CA ASP A 44 0.42 -4.71 19.07
C ASP A 44 -0.70 -4.59 18.02
N GLN A 45 -0.36 -4.33 16.75
CA GLN A 45 -1.31 -4.20 15.65
C GLN A 45 -1.20 -5.41 14.71
N LEU A 46 -2.32 -5.77 14.09
CA LEU A 46 -2.34 -6.76 13.02
C LEU A 46 -1.91 -6.10 11.71
N TYR A 47 -0.61 -5.80 11.65
CA TYR A 47 0.04 -5.04 10.60
C TYR A 47 1.03 -5.92 9.84
N TRP A 48 1.04 -5.84 8.51
CA TRP A 48 1.98 -6.55 7.65
C TRP A 48 2.69 -5.60 6.69
N MET A 49 4.00 -5.77 6.63
CA MET A 49 4.87 -5.23 5.60
C MET A 49 4.93 -6.23 4.45
N VAL A 50 4.42 -5.84 3.28
CA VAL A 50 4.42 -6.68 2.09
C VAL A 50 5.68 -6.40 1.28
N LYS A 51 6.46 -7.44 0.98
CA LYS A 51 7.77 -7.32 0.33
C LYS A 51 7.85 -8.12 -0.96
N TYR A 52 8.72 -7.69 -1.87
CA TYR A 52 9.12 -8.43 -3.06
C TYR A 52 10.62 -8.26 -3.26
N GLN A 53 11.36 -9.37 -3.34
CA GLN A 53 12.83 -9.35 -3.43
C GLN A 53 13.49 -8.51 -2.31
N GLY A 54 12.93 -8.57 -1.09
CA GLY A 54 13.42 -7.83 0.08
C GLY A 54 12.98 -6.36 0.16
N GLU A 55 12.42 -5.80 -0.92
CA GLU A 55 11.95 -4.42 -1.00
C GLU A 55 10.48 -4.29 -0.61
N TYR A 56 10.12 -3.21 0.09
CA TYR A 56 8.72 -2.92 0.44
C TYR A 56 7.88 -2.59 -0.79
N ILE A 57 6.69 -3.20 -0.87
CA ILE A 57 5.72 -3.01 -1.94
C ILE A 57 4.52 -2.19 -1.46
N CYS A 58 3.91 -2.64 -0.38
CA CYS A 58 2.80 -1.99 0.29
C CYS A 58 2.71 -2.50 1.73
N TYR A 59 1.75 -1.99 2.47
CA TYR A 59 1.50 -2.39 3.84
C TYR A 59 0.01 -2.59 4.05
N ILE A 60 -0.34 -3.49 4.96
CA ILE A 60 -1.72 -3.87 5.24
C ILE A 60 -1.94 -3.83 6.74
N LEU A 61 -3.01 -3.17 7.16
CA LEU A 61 -3.51 -3.16 8.53
C LEU A 61 -4.89 -3.83 8.55
N VAL A 62 -5.06 -4.83 9.42
CA VAL A 62 -6.33 -5.50 9.65
C VAL A 62 -6.84 -5.12 11.03
N ASN A 63 -8.07 -4.61 11.11
CA ASN A 63 -8.76 -4.27 12.35
C ASN A 63 -7.91 -3.39 13.29
N GLY A 64 -7.47 -2.23 12.79
CA GLY A 64 -6.69 -1.27 13.57
C GLY A 64 -7.38 -0.90 14.88
N THR A 65 -6.59 -0.69 15.94
CA THR A 65 -7.08 -0.40 17.29
C THR A 65 -6.39 0.82 17.89
N GLY A 66 -6.96 1.41 18.94
CA GLY A 66 -6.40 2.62 19.57
C GLY A 66 -6.44 3.80 18.61
N ASP A 67 -5.32 4.51 18.46
CA ASP A 67 -5.22 5.66 17.54
C ASP A 67 -5.50 5.27 16.07
N GLU A 68 -5.35 3.99 15.74
CA GLU A 68 -5.54 3.43 14.40
C GLU A 68 -6.95 2.88 14.13
N GLU A 69 -7.89 3.02 15.06
CA GLU A 69 -9.28 2.58 14.89
C GLU A 69 -9.94 3.20 13.65
N LYS A 70 -9.55 4.44 13.28
CA LYS A 70 -10.01 5.11 12.05
C LYS A 70 -9.63 4.38 10.74
N PHE A 71 -8.72 3.42 10.81
CA PHE A 71 -8.25 2.61 9.68
C PHE A 71 -8.83 1.19 9.67
N ALA A 72 -9.76 0.88 10.58
CA ALA A 72 -10.47 -0.39 10.62
C ALA A 72 -11.64 -0.43 9.61
N PRO A 73 -12.11 -1.63 9.23
CA PRO A 73 -11.50 -2.93 9.52
C PRO A 73 -10.37 -3.35 8.58
N PHE A 74 -10.16 -2.70 7.43
CA PHE A 74 -9.09 -3.09 6.51
C PHE A 74 -8.51 -1.89 5.77
N THR A 75 -7.21 -1.68 5.91
CA THR A 75 -6.51 -0.58 5.23
C THR A 75 -5.28 -1.09 4.51
N VAL A 76 -5.07 -0.58 3.30
CA VAL A 76 -3.87 -0.82 2.49
C VAL A 76 -3.22 0.52 2.19
N TRP A 77 -1.91 0.59 2.33
CA TRP A 77 -1.19 1.81 1.97
C TRP A 77 0.14 1.57 1.28
N SER A 78 0.56 2.53 0.46
CA SER A 78 1.80 2.47 -0.31
C SER A 78 3.01 2.90 0.51
N ASP A 79 4.21 2.72 -0.05
CA ASP A 79 5.45 3.27 0.49
C ASP A 79 5.67 4.75 0.10
N ASP A 80 6.89 5.26 0.35
CA ASP A 80 7.39 6.57 -0.11
C ASP A 80 7.62 6.58 -1.62
N SER A 81 6.51 6.42 -2.34
CA SER A 81 6.50 6.24 -3.77
C SER A 81 7.05 7.45 -4.50
N ASN A 82 8.03 7.21 -5.38
CA ASN A 82 8.69 8.28 -6.13
C ASN A 82 7.83 8.70 -7.33
N SER A 83 7.74 10.01 -7.60
CA SER A 83 7.05 10.56 -8.77
C SER A 83 7.48 9.88 -10.10
N ALA A 84 8.75 9.47 -10.20
CA ALA A 84 9.29 8.78 -11.37
C ALA A 84 8.60 7.44 -11.67
N TRP A 85 8.01 6.79 -10.67
CA TRP A 85 7.35 5.50 -10.84
C TRP A 85 6.03 5.62 -11.61
N TYR A 86 5.35 6.76 -11.47
CA TYR A 86 4.04 7.02 -12.09
C TYR A 86 4.13 7.56 -13.51
N LYS A 87 5.27 8.19 -13.88
CA LYS A 87 5.39 9.01 -15.10
C LYS A 87 5.00 8.28 -16.38
N ASP A 88 5.48 7.04 -16.55
CA ASP A 88 5.31 6.26 -17.79
C ASP A 88 4.41 5.03 -17.59
N PHE A 89 3.65 4.97 -16.50
CA PHE A 89 2.78 3.83 -16.24
C PHE A 89 1.42 4.03 -16.93
N PRO A 90 1.00 3.11 -17.82
CA PRO A 90 -0.22 3.30 -18.59
C PRO A 90 -1.45 3.05 -17.72
N LEU A 91 -2.17 4.12 -17.38
CA LEU A 91 -3.51 4.08 -16.78
C LEU A 91 -4.47 4.93 -17.61
N ASP A 92 -5.72 4.50 -17.69
CA ASP A 92 -6.80 5.36 -18.19
C ASP A 92 -7.12 6.49 -17.20
N GLU A 93 -7.84 7.51 -17.67
CA GLU A 93 -8.16 8.69 -16.84
C GLU A 93 -9.06 8.35 -15.65
N ALA A 94 -9.96 7.37 -15.77
CA ALA A 94 -10.83 6.98 -14.65
C ALA A 94 -10.02 6.38 -13.50
N MET A 95 -9.01 5.56 -13.80
CA MET A 95 -8.11 4.98 -12.81
C MET A 95 -7.17 6.03 -12.20
N LYS A 96 -6.72 7.03 -12.98
CA LYS A 96 -5.94 8.16 -12.44
C LYS A 96 -6.75 8.98 -11.44
N GLU A 97 -7.98 9.36 -11.80
CA GLU A 97 -8.89 10.09 -10.91
C GLU A 97 -9.19 9.30 -9.65
N LEU A 98 -9.38 7.98 -9.76
CA LEU A 98 -9.54 7.11 -8.61
C LEU A 98 -8.29 7.14 -7.72
N ALA A 99 -7.09 6.92 -8.29
CA ALA A 99 -5.85 6.95 -7.53
C ALA A 99 -5.60 8.30 -6.83
N TRP A 100 -5.95 9.42 -7.48
CA TRP A 100 -5.80 10.76 -6.92
C TRP A 100 -6.67 11.01 -5.68
N LYS A 101 -7.84 10.37 -5.58
CA LYS A 101 -8.70 10.45 -4.38
C LYS A 101 -8.05 9.80 -3.15
N HIS A 102 -7.13 8.87 -3.37
CA HIS A 102 -6.44 8.13 -2.30
C HIS A 102 -5.04 8.65 -2.01
N VAL A 103 -4.63 9.78 -2.59
CA VAL A 103 -3.37 10.44 -2.21
C VAL A 103 -3.46 10.82 -0.74
N ASP A 104 -2.50 10.31 0.03
CA ASP A 104 -2.49 10.49 1.48
C ASP A 104 -1.72 11.77 1.83
N PHE A 105 -2.38 12.68 2.52
CA PHE A 105 -1.81 13.98 2.87
C PHE A 105 -1.22 13.96 4.28
N CYS A 106 -0.14 14.71 4.49
CA CYS A 106 0.57 14.74 5.77
C CYS A 106 -0.28 15.40 6.87
N GLU A 107 -0.62 14.62 7.90
CA GLU A 107 -1.32 15.07 9.11
C GLU A 107 -0.40 15.71 10.16
N ASN A 108 0.87 15.99 9.83
CA ASN A 108 1.87 16.55 10.75
C ASN A 108 2.13 15.72 12.02
N CYS A 109 2.19 14.40 11.92
CA CYS A 109 2.44 13.48 13.03
C CYS A 109 3.86 13.55 13.68
N GLY A 110 4.59 14.65 13.52
CA GLY A 110 5.87 14.90 14.19
C GLY A 110 7.10 14.17 13.63
N GLY A 111 6.97 13.34 12.59
CA GLY A 111 8.08 12.62 11.98
C GLY A 111 8.93 13.46 11.01
N SER A 112 10.10 12.93 10.62
CA SER A 112 11.03 13.54 9.64
C SER A 112 10.44 13.76 8.24
N CYS A 113 9.23 13.25 7.98
CA CYS A 113 8.49 13.51 6.77
C CYS A 113 7.55 14.72 6.83
N SER A 114 7.37 15.36 7.98
CA SER A 114 6.59 16.59 8.12
C SER A 114 7.35 17.77 7.49
N PRO A 115 6.72 18.64 6.68
CA PRO A 115 5.27 18.83 6.47
C PRO A 115 4.66 18.07 5.27
N GLY A 116 5.25 16.93 4.89
CA GLY A 116 4.98 16.21 3.65
C GLY A 116 5.86 16.70 2.49
N LYS A 117 5.84 15.98 1.37
CA LYS A 117 6.61 16.33 0.16
C LYS A 117 5.68 16.70 -0.99
N SER A 118 6.15 17.55 -1.90
CA SER A 118 5.50 17.70 -3.20
C SER A 118 5.78 16.47 -4.06
N LYS A 119 4.75 15.92 -4.72
CA LYS A 119 4.86 14.77 -5.62
C LYS A 119 4.06 15.00 -6.89
N ILE A 120 4.53 14.42 -7.99
CA ILE A 120 3.78 14.36 -9.25
C ILE A 120 3.29 12.92 -9.40
N ILE A 121 1.97 12.74 -9.36
CA ILE A 121 1.31 11.45 -9.41
C ILE A 121 0.45 11.43 -10.67
N PHE A 122 0.77 10.54 -11.61
CA PHE A 122 0.12 10.43 -12.92
C PHE A 122 -0.01 11.77 -13.68
N GLY A 123 1.00 12.65 -13.55
CA GLY A 123 1.05 13.95 -14.24
C GLY A 123 0.39 15.10 -13.48
N ARG A 124 -0.24 14.84 -12.33
CA ARG A 124 -0.82 15.88 -11.46
C ARG A 124 0.08 16.14 -10.26
N GLU A 125 0.32 17.41 -9.95
CA GLU A 125 1.09 17.82 -8.78
C GLU A 125 0.22 17.87 -7.52
N PHE A 126 0.77 17.34 -6.43
CA PHE A 126 0.18 17.37 -5.09
C PHE A 126 1.23 17.89 -4.11
N HIS A 127 0.79 18.76 -3.20
CA HIS A 127 1.63 19.29 -2.12
C HIS A 127 1.30 18.59 -0.80
N ARG A 128 2.29 18.54 0.10
CA ARG A 128 2.15 17.95 1.45
C ARG A 128 1.72 16.48 1.43
N VAL A 129 2.18 15.70 0.45
CA VAL A 129 1.92 14.25 0.40
C VAL A 129 2.71 13.56 1.50
N CYS A 130 2.08 12.63 2.21
CA CYS A 130 2.70 11.81 3.25
C CYS A 130 3.79 10.90 2.64
N ARG A 131 4.64 10.33 3.50
CA ARG A 131 5.54 9.24 3.07
C ARG A 131 4.73 8.07 2.55
N THR A 132 3.67 7.69 3.26
CA THR A 132 2.63 6.86 2.67
C THR A 132 2.00 7.65 1.53
N THR A 133 2.25 7.29 0.26
CA THR A 133 1.83 8.13 -0.86
C THR A 133 0.33 7.99 -1.13
N MET A 134 -0.19 6.77 -0.99
CA MET A 134 -1.62 6.49 -1.12
C MET A 134 -2.11 5.62 0.02
N ARG A 135 -3.36 5.84 0.43
CA ARG A 135 -4.05 5.09 1.48
C ARG A 135 -5.46 4.74 1.05
N PHE A 136 -5.80 3.47 1.13
CA PHE A 136 -7.09 2.90 0.80
C PHE A 136 -7.69 2.31 2.08
N ILE A 137 -8.72 2.97 2.62
CA ILE A 137 -9.41 2.55 3.83
C ILE A 137 -10.72 1.90 3.39
N ASN A 138 -10.91 0.64 3.78
CA ASN A 138 -12.08 -0.17 3.45
C ASN A 138 -12.38 -0.20 1.94
N PRO A 139 -11.39 -0.60 1.11
CA PRO A 139 -11.52 -0.51 -0.33
C PRO A 139 -12.69 -1.32 -0.88
N ASP A 140 -13.31 -0.80 -1.94
CA ASP A 140 -14.26 -1.49 -2.80
C ASP A 140 -13.57 -2.26 -3.95
N LEU A 141 -14.36 -2.82 -4.87
CA LEU A 141 -13.85 -3.58 -6.02
C LEU A 141 -13.06 -2.72 -7.03
N MET A 142 -13.45 -1.46 -7.23
CA MET A 142 -12.74 -0.55 -8.13
C MET A 142 -11.42 -0.12 -7.50
N GLU A 143 -11.43 0.17 -6.20
CA GLU A 143 -10.27 0.51 -5.41
C GLU A 143 -9.30 -0.68 -5.31
N LEU A 144 -9.80 -1.91 -5.20
CA LEU A 144 -8.98 -3.12 -5.30
C LEU A 144 -8.22 -3.20 -6.63
N ALA A 145 -8.88 -2.90 -7.75
CA ALA A 145 -8.22 -2.86 -9.06
C ALA A 145 -7.12 -1.78 -9.09
N CYS A 146 -7.38 -0.61 -8.49
CA CYS A 146 -6.39 0.46 -8.34
C CYS A 146 -5.19 0.02 -7.49
N ILE A 147 -5.42 -0.61 -6.33
CA ILE A 147 -4.38 -1.14 -5.45
C ILE A 147 -3.48 -2.12 -6.20
N LYS A 148 -4.06 -3.04 -6.99
CA LYS A 148 -3.28 -3.98 -7.81
C LYS A 148 -2.37 -3.26 -8.81
N LYS A 149 -2.83 -2.15 -9.41
CA LYS A 149 -1.98 -1.30 -10.26
C LYS A 149 -0.85 -0.61 -9.50
N MET A 150 -1.10 -0.12 -8.29
CA MET A 150 -0.04 0.46 -7.45
C MET A 150 1.03 -0.58 -7.11
N VAL A 151 0.62 -1.80 -6.81
CA VAL A 151 1.52 -2.94 -6.59
C VAL A 151 2.33 -3.26 -7.85
N GLU A 152 1.70 -3.30 -9.03
CA GLU A 152 2.40 -3.52 -10.31
C GLU A 152 3.46 -2.44 -10.58
N ILE A 153 3.12 -1.17 -10.35
CA ILE A 153 4.05 -0.04 -10.50
C ILE A 153 5.28 -0.23 -9.63
N ARG A 154 5.07 -0.48 -8.33
CA ARG A 154 6.18 -0.62 -7.38
C ARG A 154 7.02 -1.85 -7.68
N LYS A 155 6.41 -2.99 -7.99
CA LYS A 155 7.12 -4.22 -8.39
C LYS A 155 8.00 -3.98 -9.63
N LYS A 156 7.50 -3.25 -10.64
CA LYS A 156 8.27 -2.89 -11.83
C LYS A 156 9.48 -2.03 -11.49
N ASP A 157 9.36 -1.12 -10.52
CA ASP A 157 10.49 -0.30 -10.06
C ASP A 157 11.55 -1.13 -9.35
N VAL A 158 11.15 -2.03 -8.45
CA VAL A 158 12.08 -2.98 -7.79
C VAL A 158 12.88 -3.75 -8.84
N LEU A 159 12.21 -4.34 -9.83
CA LEU A 159 12.87 -5.10 -10.90
C LEU A 159 13.85 -4.25 -11.73
N LYS A 160 13.54 -2.98 -12.00
CA LYS A 160 14.47 -2.05 -12.66
C LYS A 160 15.70 -1.79 -11.78
N GLY A 161 15.51 -1.63 -10.48
CA GLY A 161 16.61 -1.49 -9.51
C GLY A 161 17.56 -2.69 -9.54
N PHE A 162 16.99 -3.91 -9.48
CA PHE A 162 17.76 -5.14 -9.59
C PHE A 162 18.53 -5.26 -10.92
N SER A 163 17.90 -4.93 -12.05
CA SER A 163 18.58 -5.01 -13.35
C SER A 163 19.83 -4.13 -13.46
N LYS A 164 19.87 -3.00 -12.74
CA LYS A 164 21.02 -2.08 -12.74
C LYS A 164 22.21 -2.59 -11.94
N ILE A 165 21.98 -3.46 -10.95
CA ILE A 165 23.04 -4.00 -10.08
C ILE A 165 23.83 -5.10 -10.81
N TYR A 166 23.19 -5.85 -11.72
CA TYR A 166 23.81 -6.98 -12.42
C TYR A 166 24.34 -6.65 -13.84
N THR A 167 24.19 -5.41 -14.29
CA THR A 167 24.76 -4.92 -15.56
C THR A 167 25.90 -3.91 -15.36
N GLY A 168 26.40 -3.78 -14.12
CA GLY A 168 27.54 -2.93 -13.74
C GLY A 168 28.83 -3.72 -13.62
#